data_AF-A0A7Y7H765-F1
#
_entry.id   AF-A0A7Y7H765-F1
#
_cell.length_a   1.000
_cell.length_b   1.000
_cell.length_c   1.000
_cell.angle_alpha   90.00
_cell.angle_beta   90.00
_cell.angle_gamma   90.00
#
_symmetry.space_group_name_H-M   'P 1'
#
loop_
_entity.id
_entity.type
_entity.pdbx_description
1 polymer ?
#
loop_
_entity_poly.entity_id
_entity_poly.type
_entity_poly.pdbx_seq_one_letter_code
_entity_poly.pdbx_strand_id
1 'polypeptide(L)'
;MENFWQEKKEWLNKLTLEDAKFIFEQAEKSYNYTIETAKGIYERSNGLLTLVSGVLIGLVAYAIGKWKDTPHLDSLLFTAIVGIFYFLIVGLMFVLQGLTPSEYLLPGTSPKIYFDKAFFHKDIADDERILRFYKVEIINYQERIEQNTKKNDYRWNIYVLCLRAIFFSPIVMGIAFAIATIAS
;
A
#
# COMPACT_ATOMS: atom_id res chain seq x y z
N MET A 1 19.80 7.66 -4.25
CA MET A 1 18.95 8.85 -4.52
C MET A 1 19.78 10.11 -4.65
N GLU A 2 20.88 10.29 -3.89
CA GLU A 2 21.86 11.36 -4.13
C GLU A 2 22.34 11.43 -5.60
N ASN A 3 22.54 10.29 -6.27
CA ASN A 3 23.03 10.27 -7.66
C ASN A 3 22.13 10.96 -8.69
N PHE A 4 20.79 10.84 -8.64
CA PHE A 4 19.94 11.41 -9.71
C PHE A 4 20.01 12.94 -9.72
N TRP A 5 19.82 13.57 -8.56
CA TRP A 5 19.87 15.03 -8.45
C TRP A 5 21.30 15.58 -8.56
N GLN A 6 22.32 14.80 -8.17
CA GLN A 6 23.72 15.16 -8.41
C GLN A 6 24.07 15.14 -9.90
N GLU A 7 23.63 14.13 -10.65
CA GLU A 7 23.84 14.02 -12.11
C GLU A 7 23.11 15.11 -12.89
N LYS A 8 21.98 15.62 -12.37
CA LYS A 8 21.17 16.66 -13.02
C LYS A 8 21.38 18.07 -12.45
N LYS A 9 22.37 18.25 -11.58
CA LYS A 9 22.66 19.52 -10.89
C LYS A 9 22.82 20.70 -11.86
N GLU A 10 23.45 20.48 -13.01
CA GLU A 10 23.60 21.53 -14.03
C GLU A 10 22.26 22.00 -14.60
N TRP A 11 21.31 21.10 -14.82
CA TRP A 11 19.98 21.43 -15.33
C TRP A 11 19.13 22.07 -14.23
N LEU A 12 19.28 21.57 -12.99
CA LEU A 12 18.63 22.17 -11.83
C LEU A 12 19.07 23.62 -11.61
N ASN A 13 20.32 23.95 -11.93
CA ASN A 13 20.85 25.30 -11.84
C ASN A 13 20.34 26.23 -12.94
N LYS A 14 19.96 25.68 -14.10
CA LYS A 14 19.43 26.44 -15.26
C LYS A 14 17.91 26.69 -15.21
N LEU A 15 17.22 26.11 -14.24
CA LEU A 15 15.77 26.31 -14.03
C LEU A 15 15.43 27.79 -13.89
N THR A 16 14.49 28.26 -14.72
CA THR A 16 13.83 29.55 -14.49
C THR A 16 12.76 29.42 -13.42
N LEU A 17 12.25 30.55 -12.92
CA LEU A 17 11.15 30.56 -11.96
C LEU A 17 9.86 29.94 -12.53
N GLU A 18 9.59 30.17 -13.81
CA GLU A 18 8.41 29.64 -14.50
C GLU A 18 8.50 28.12 -14.67
N ASP A 19 9.66 27.63 -15.09
CA ASP A 19 9.94 26.20 -15.16
C ASP A 19 9.78 25.54 -13.78
N ALA A 20 10.29 26.16 -12.73
CA ALA A 20 10.20 25.64 -11.37
C ALA A 20 8.76 25.59 -10.86
N LYS A 21 7.94 26.62 -11.14
CA LYS A 21 6.51 26.63 -10.85
C LYS A 21 5.77 25.51 -11.58
N PHE A 22 6.04 25.34 -12.87
CA PHE A 22 5.44 24.29 -13.68
C PHE A 22 5.77 22.89 -13.13
N ILE A 23 7.06 22.62 -12.86
CA ILE A 23 7.48 21.32 -12.32
C ILE A 23 6.88 21.08 -10.94
N PHE A 24 6.84 22.09 -10.07
CA PHE A 24 6.22 21.99 -8.76
C PHE A 24 4.74 21.61 -8.86
N GLU A 25 3.97 22.25 -9.76
CA GLU A 25 2.55 21.93 -9.96
C GLU A 25 2.34 20.48 -10.42
N GLN A 26 3.20 19.99 -11.34
CA GLN A 26 3.14 18.60 -11.78
C GLN A 26 3.54 17.63 -10.66
N ALA A 27 4.54 18.00 -9.85
CA ALA A 27 4.97 17.20 -8.71
C ALA A 27 3.86 17.08 -7.65
N GLU A 28 3.15 18.17 -7.35
CA GLU A 28 2.01 18.16 -6.44
C GLU A 28 0.88 17.26 -6.94
N LYS A 29 0.53 17.36 -8.24
CA LYS A 29 -0.46 16.46 -8.88
C LYS A 29 -0.05 15.00 -8.77
N SER A 30 1.21 14.70 -9.08
CA SER A 30 1.74 13.33 -9.00
C SER A 30 1.75 12.81 -7.56
N TYR A 31 2.14 13.64 -6.60
CA TYR A 31 2.08 13.31 -5.18
C TYR A 31 0.65 12.98 -4.75
N ASN A 32 -0.32 13.85 -5.07
CA ASN A 32 -1.73 13.62 -4.74
C ASN A 32 -2.27 12.33 -5.37
N TYR A 33 -1.87 12.01 -6.61
CA TYR A 33 -2.19 10.74 -7.24
C TYR A 33 -1.65 9.53 -6.46
N THR A 34 -0.44 9.61 -5.86
CA THR A 34 0.07 8.53 -4.99
C THR A 34 -0.78 8.32 -3.75
N ILE A 35 -1.36 9.39 -3.19
CA ILE A 35 -2.25 9.35 -2.02
C ILE A 35 -3.60 8.75 -2.40
N GLU A 36 -4.19 9.19 -3.52
CA GLU A 36 -5.45 8.65 -4.03
C GLU A 36 -5.34 7.15 -4.36
N THR A 37 -4.23 6.74 -4.98
CA THR A 37 -3.94 5.34 -5.26
C THR A 37 -3.91 4.53 -3.96
N ALA A 38 -3.25 5.05 -2.92
CA ALA A 38 -3.19 4.38 -1.62
C ALA A 38 -4.58 4.18 -1.01
N LYS A 39 -5.42 5.23 -1.07
CA LYS A 39 -6.80 5.17 -0.59
C LYS A 39 -7.62 4.13 -1.37
N GLY A 40 -7.48 4.09 -2.69
CA GLY A 40 -8.15 3.10 -3.53
C GLY A 40 -7.73 1.67 -3.20
N ILE A 41 -6.44 1.42 -2.95
CA ILE A 41 -5.95 0.10 -2.51
C ILE A 41 -6.53 -0.26 -1.14
N TYR A 42 -6.58 0.68 -0.20
CA TYR A 42 -7.12 0.47 1.14
C TYR A 42 -8.61 0.10 1.11
N GLU A 43 -9.42 0.86 0.36
CA GLU A 43 -10.86 0.60 0.20
C GLU A 43 -11.12 -0.78 -0.42
N ARG A 44 -10.39 -1.14 -1.48
CA ARG A 44 -10.48 -2.47 -2.11
C ARG A 44 -10.07 -3.59 -1.16
N SER A 45 -9.02 -3.36 -0.38
CA SER A 45 -8.52 -4.34 0.60
C SER A 45 -9.52 -4.57 1.73
N ASN A 46 -10.17 -3.52 2.23
CA ASN A 46 -11.24 -3.64 3.22
C ASN A 46 -12.45 -4.41 2.69
N GLY A 47 -12.82 -4.21 1.41
CA GLY A 47 -13.86 -5.01 0.76
C GLY A 47 -13.53 -6.51 0.77
N LEU A 48 -12.30 -6.87 0.38
CA LEU A 48 -11.86 -8.27 0.41
C LEU A 48 -11.77 -8.84 1.83
N LEU A 49 -11.28 -8.05 2.80
CA LEU A 49 -11.21 -8.48 4.19
C LEU A 49 -12.61 -8.77 4.75
N THR A 50 -13.60 -7.94 4.41
CA THR A 50 -15.00 -8.15 4.80
C THR A 50 -15.54 -9.47 4.24
N LEU A 51 -15.26 -9.75 2.96
CA LEU A 51 -15.64 -11.00 2.30
C LEU A 51 -14.99 -12.21 2.98
N VAL A 52 -13.67 -12.17 3.19
CA VAL A 52 -12.92 -13.26 3.85
C VAL A 52 -13.44 -13.50 5.27
N SER A 53 -13.72 -12.43 6.01
CA SER A 53 -14.27 -12.53 7.37
C SER A 53 -15.64 -13.19 7.38
N GLY A 54 -16.53 -12.84 6.44
CA GLY A 54 -17.85 -13.47 6.32
C GLY A 54 -17.75 -14.97 6.02
N VAL A 55 -16.87 -15.37 5.09
CA VAL A 55 -16.62 -16.78 4.78
C VAL A 55 -16.09 -17.52 6.01
N LEU A 56 -15.13 -16.93 6.72
CA LEU A 56 -14.51 -17.53 7.89
C LEU A 56 -15.51 -17.73 9.03
N ILE A 57 -16.37 -16.74 9.30
CA ILE A 57 -17.48 -16.85 10.27
C ILE A 57 -18.43 -17.98 9.87
N GLY A 58 -18.80 -18.07 8.58
CA GLY A 58 -19.68 -19.13 8.08
C GLY A 58 -19.08 -20.54 8.25
N LEU A 59 -17.80 -20.71 7.93
CA LEU A 59 -17.09 -21.98 8.10
C LEU A 59 -16.95 -22.37 9.58
N VAL A 60 -16.63 -21.42 10.45
CA VAL A 60 -16.56 -21.66 11.91
C VAL A 60 -17.93 -22.06 12.46
N ALA A 61 -18.98 -21.34 12.09
CA ALA A 61 -20.35 -21.66 12.52
C ALA A 61 -20.79 -23.06 12.04
N TYR A 62 -20.49 -23.39 10.78
CA TYR A 62 -20.73 -24.73 10.23
C TYR A 62 -19.98 -25.81 11.02
N ALA A 63 -18.68 -25.61 11.26
CA ALA A 63 -17.85 -26.59 11.97
C ALA A 63 -18.35 -26.84 13.40
N ILE A 64 -18.72 -25.78 14.12
CA ILE A 64 -19.29 -25.88 15.49
C ILE A 64 -20.62 -26.64 15.46
N GLY A 65 -21.53 -26.30 14.53
CA GLY A 65 -22.83 -26.96 14.41
C GLY A 65 -22.68 -28.44 14.09
N LYS A 66 -21.85 -28.76 13.08
CA LYS A 66 -21.62 -30.12 12.64
C LYS A 66 -20.97 -31.01 13.72
N TRP A 67 -20.01 -30.47 14.46
CA TRP A 67 -19.36 -31.16 15.58
C TRP A 67 -20.33 -31.44 16.73
N LYS A 68 -21.26 -30.52 17.01
CA LYS A 68 -22.29 -30.69 18.03
C LYS A 68 -23.29 -31.80 17.67
N ASP A 69 -23.73 -31.83 16.41
CA ASP A 69 -24.73 -32.80 15.95
C ASP A 69 -24.13 -34.20 15.73
N THR A 70 -22.89 -34.26 15.26
CA THR A 70 -22.17 -35.49 14.94
C THR A 70 -20.69 -35.33 15.28
N PRO A 71 -20.24 -35.77 16.49
CA PRO A 71 -18.88 -35.56 16.96
C PRO A 71 -17.90 -36.57 16.35
N HIS A 72 -17.85 -36.62 15.03
CA HIS A 72 -16.85 -37.36 14.26
C HIS A 72 -16.34 -36.50 13.11
N LEU A 73 -15.06 -36.68 12.76
CA LEU A 73 -14.44 -36.00 11.63
C LEU A 73 -14.88 -36.68 10.32
N ASP A 74 -15.93 -36.15 9.70
CA ASP A 74 -16.28 -36.50 8.31
C ASP A 74 -15.52 -35.61 7.30
N SER A 75 -15.54 -36.02 6.03
CA SER A 75 -14.82 -35.30 4.96
C SER A 75 -15.23 -33.83 4.84
N LEU A 76 -16.49 -33.51 5.13
CA LEU A 76 -17.00 -32.14 5.07
C LEU A 76 -16.47 -31.28 6.24
N LEU A 77 -16.48 -31.81 7.46
CA LEU A 77 -15.94 -31.13 8.62
C LEU A 77 -14.42 -30.92 8.50
N PHE A 78 -13.69 -31.92 8.02
CA PHE A 78 -12.27 -31.77 7.71
C PHE A 78 -12.02 -30.64 6.71
N THR A 79 -12.77 -30.62 5.60
CA THR A 79 -12.66 -29.58 4.58
C THR A 79 -12.97 -28.20 5.15
N ALA A 80 -13.99 -28.08 6.01
CA ALA A 80 -14.32 -26.83 6.68
C ALA A 80 -13.17 -26.33 7.57
N ILE A 81 -12.54 -27.22 8.34
CA ILE A 81 -11.39 -26.87 9.19
C ILE A 81 -10.20 -26.39 8.34
N VAL A 82 -9.88 -27.10 7.25
CA VAL A 82 -8.83 -26.66 6.30
C VAL A 82 -9.17 -25.29 5.72
N GLY A 83 -10.44 -25.06 5.35
CA GLY A 83 -10.93 -23.77 4.89
C GLY A 83 -10.74 -22.65 5.91
N ILE A 84 -11.05 -22.90 7.19
CA ILE A 84 -10.84 -21.93 8.27
C ILE A 84 -9.37 -21.50 8.33
N PHE A 85 -8.44 -22.46 8.37
CA PHE A 85 -7.01 -22.13 8.42
C PHE A 85 -6.54 -21.41 7.15
N TYR A 86 -7.00 -21.84 5.98
CA TYR A 86 -6.68 -21.21 4.71
C TYR A 86 -7.11 -19.73 4.69
N PHE A 87 -8.39 -19.46 4.97
CA PHE A 87 -8.92 -18.10 4.96
C PHE A 87 -8.37 -17.26 6.12
N LEU A 88 -8.00 -17.86 7.25
CA LEU A 88 -7.32 -17.17 8.34
C LEU A 88 -5.94 -16.67 7.90
N ILE A 89 -5.15 -17.50 7.23
CA ILE A 89 -3.83 -17.11 6.69
C ILE A 89 -4.00 -15.98 5.68
N VAL A 90 -4.95 -16.10 4.74
CA VAL A 90 -5.24 -15.06 3.74
C VAL A 90 -5.67 -13.75 4.43
N GLY A 91 -6.53 -13.82 5.45
CA GLY A 91 -6.97 -12.67 6.24
C GLY A 91 -5.83 -11.98 6.99
N LEU A 92 -4.93 -12.75 7.62
CA LEU A 92 -3.76 -12.21 8.31
C LEU A 92 -2.80 -11.51 7.34
N MET A 93 -2.60 -12.04 6.13
CA MET A 93 -1.79 -11.38 5.11
C MET A 93 -2.35 -10.00 4.74
N PHE A 94 -3.67 -9.84 4.62
CA PHE A 94 -4.29 -8.52 4.40
C PHE A 94 -4.03 -7.54 5.54
N VAL A 95 -4.21 -7.98 6.79
CA VAL A 95 -4.07 -7.10 7.96
C VAL A 95 -2.62 -6.66 8.17
N LEU A 96 -1.68 -7.61 8.10
CA LEU A 96 -0.27 -7.36 8.42
C LEU A 96 0.48 -6.61 7.32
N GLN A 97 0.01 -6.64 6.07
CA GLN A 97 0.76 -6.09 4.94
C GLN A 97 -0.04 -5.10 4.09
N GLY A 98 -1.37 -5.20 4.08
CA GLY A 98 -2.27 -4.32 3.33
C GLY A 98 -2.87 -3.18 4.17
N LEU A 99 -3.04 -3.36 5.48
CA LEU A 99 -3.75 -2.42 6.35
C LEU A 99 -2.88 -1.79 7.43
N THR A 100 -1.64 -2.25 7.61
CA THR A 100 -0.70 -1.53 8.49
C THR A 100 -0.54 -0.12 7.92
N PRO A 101 -0.85 0.95 8.68
CA PRO A 101 -0.66 2.31 8.23
C PRO A 101 0.84 2.55 8.09
N SER A 102 1.43 2.11 6.98
CA SER A 102 2.84 2.35 6.72
C SER A 102 2.98 3.85 6.53
N GLU A 103 3.74 4.47 7.41
CA GLU A 103 4.22 5.85 7.42
C GLU A 103 4.21 6.47 6.02
N TYR A 104 3.11 7.15 5.65
CA TYR A 104 3.12 7.96 4.44
C TYR A 104 3.95 9.20 4.73
N LEU A 105 4.81 9.58 3.79
CA LEU A 105 5.44 10.88 3.88
C LEU A 105 4.39 11.92 3.53
N LEU A 106 3.93 12.65 4.55
CA LEU A 106 2.88 13.66 4.46
C LEU A 106 3.30 14.84 3.58
N PRO A 107 2.33 15.55 2.99
CA PRO A 107 2.63 16.74 2.21
C PRO A 107 3.09 17.86 3.13
N GLY A 108 3.85 18.77 2.54
CA GLY A 108 4.33 19.96 3.23
C GLY A 108 5.67 19.73 3.93
N THR A 109 6.46 20.77 3.89
CA THR A 109 7.76 20.84 4.54
C THR A 109 7.62 21.75 5.74
N SER A 110 8.21 21.36 6.88
CA SER A 110 8.14 22.16 8.09
C SER A 110 8.63 23.58 7.81
N PRO A 111 7.88 24.63 8.20
CA PRO A 111 8.25 26.01 7.94
C PRO A 111 9.69 26.34 8.36
N LYS A 112 10.16 25.73 9.47
CA LYS A 112 11.52 25.89 10.01
C LYS A 112 12.63 25.66 8.97
N ILE A 113 12.41 24.79 8.00
CA ILE A 113 13.40 24.45 6.96
C ILE A 113 13.59 25.62 5.99
N TYR A 114 12.56 26.45 5.77
CA TYR A 114 12.65 27.62 4.88
C TYR A 114 13.27 28.83 5.57
N PHE A 115 13.18 28.93 6.89
CA PHE A 115 13.79 30.03 7.67
C PHE A 115 15.27 29.76 8.01
N ASP A 116 16.04 29.35 7.00
CA ASP A 116 17.48 29.15 7.12
C ASP A 116 18.27 30.37 6.62
N LYS A 117 19.38 30.68 7.29
CA LYS A 117 20.24 31.83 6.96
C LYS A 117 20.79 31.76 5.53
N ALA A 118 20.94 30.56 4.96
CA ALA A 118 21.39 30.36 3.59
C ALA A 118 20.39 30.87 2.54
N PHE A 119 19.09 30.96 2.86
CA PHE A 119 18.08 31.52 1.95
C PHE A 119 17.95 33.03 2.04
N PHE A 120 18.28 33.62 3.19
CA PHE A 120 18.11 35.06 3.47
C PHE A 120 19.44 35.83 3.50
N HIS A 121 20.45 35.38 2.75
CA HIS A 121 21.69 36.13 2.59
C HIS A 121 21.44 37.43 1.84
N LYS A 122 22.14 38.51 2.20
CA LYS A 122 21.92 39.86 1.66
C LYS A 122 22.14 39.96 0.14
N ASP A 123 22.89 39.02 -0.42
CA ASP A 123 23.28 39.00 -1.83
C ASP A 123 22.30 38.19 -2.71
N ILE A 124 21.25 37.60 -2.12
CA ILE A 124 20.27 36.80 -2.84
C ILE A 124 19.03 37.66 -3.09
N ALA A 125 18.73 37.91 -4.37
CA ALA A 125 17.51 38.59 -4.77
C ALA A 125 16.26 37.77 -4.41
N ASP A 126 15.13 38.45 -4.18
CA ASP A 126 13.88 37.80 -3.76
C ASP A 126 13.40 36.72 -4.74
N ASP A 127 13.48 36.99 -6.05
CA ASP A 127 13.09 36.02 -7.09
C ASP A 127 14.00 34.79 -7.09
N GLU A 128 15.30 34.97 -6.82
CA GLU A 128 16.26 33.88 -6.71
C GLU A 128 16.01 33.05 -5.44
N ARG A 129 15.64 33.70 -4.33
CA ARG A 129 15.24 33.02 -3.09
C ARG A 129 14.00 32.15 -3.32
N ILE A 130 12.97 32.67 -3.99
CA ILE A 130 11.76 31.92 -4.31
C ILE A 130 12.08 30.73 -5.22
N LEU A 131 12.91 30.92 -6.24
CA LEU A 131 13.38 29.85 -7.11
C LEU A 131 14.10 28.74 -6.32
N ARG A 132 14.92 29.10 -5.31
CA ARG A 132 15.57 28.13 -4.43
C ARG A 132 14.57 27.36 -3.57
N PHE A 133 13.51 28.00 -3.07
CA PHE A 133 12.44 27.29 -2.35
C PHE A 133 11.75 26.25 -3.24
N TYR A 134 11.42 26.61 -4.48
CA TYR A 134 10.83 25.64 -5.42
C TYR A 134 11.77 24.46 -5.70
N LYS A 135 13.07 24.71 -5.90
CA LYS A 135 14.05 23.62 -6.14
C LYS A 135 14.09 22.63 -4.98
N VAL A 136 14.10 23.11 -3.74
CA VAL A 136 14.07 22.25 -2.55
C VAL A 136 12.78 21.43 -2.51
N GLU A 137 11.63 22.06 -2.75
CA GLU A 137 10.37 21.34 -2.72
C GLU A 137 10.21 20.33 -3.84
N ILE A 138 10.69 20.62 -5.05
CA ILE A 138 10.69 19.65 -6.16
C ILE A 138 11.48 18.39 -5.79
N ILE A 139 12.66 18.56 -5.17
CA ILE A 139 13.48 17.43 -4.70
C ILE A 139 12.74 16.65 -3.60
N ASN A 140 12.16 17.35 -2.62
CA ASN A 140 11.40 16.73 -1.54
C ASN A 140 10.19 15.96 -2.07
N TYR A 141 9.45 16.53 -3.02
CA TYR A 141 8.30 15.87 -3.64
C TYR A 141 8.71 14.61 -4.39
N GLN A 142 9.79 14.65 -5.16
CA GLN A 142 10.29 13.46 -5.86
C GLN A 142 10.57 12.31 -4.88
N GLU A 143 11.27 12.60 -3.78
CA GLU A 143 11.54 11.59 -2.76
C GLU A 143 10.24 11.02 -2.16
N ARG A 144 9.28 11.90 -1.81
CA ARG A 144 7.97 11.48 -1.31
C ARG A 144 7.22 10.60 -2.32
N ILE A 145 7.18 11.01 -3.59
CA ILE A 145 6.51 10.28 -4.68
C ILE A 145 7.14 8.89 -4.84
N GLU A 146 8.46 8.79 -4.87
CA GLU A 146 9.14 7.51 -5.03
C GLU A 146 8.88 6.57 -3.85
N GLN A 147 8.99 7.07 -2.62
CA GLN A 147 8.75 6.26 -1.43
C GLN A 147 7.29 5.81 -1.35
N ASN A 148 6.33 6.71 -1.62
CA ASN A 148 4.91 6.39 -1.61
C ASN A 148 4.55 5.42 -2.74
N THR A 149 5.12 5.59 -3.94
CA THR A 149 4.90 4.68 -5.07
C THR A 149 5.43 3.28 -4.76
N LYS A 150 6.66 3.15 -4.25
CA LYS A 150 7.22 1.84 -3.84
C LYS A 150 6.33 1.13 -2.82
N LYS A 151 5.79 1.87 -1.85
CA LYS A 151 4.85 1.34 -0.85
C LYS A 151 3.54 0.91 -1.49
N ASN A 152 2.99 1.70 -2.41
CA ASN A 152 1.79 1.35 -3.15
C ASN A 152 1.97 0.10 -4.00
N ASP A 153 3.08 -0.02 -4.73
CA ASP A 153 3.38 -1.18 -5.56
C ASP A 153 3.46 -2.46 -4.72
N TYR A 154 4.12 -2.38 -3.56
CA TYR A 154 4.17 -3.49 -2.61
C TYR A 154 2.76 -3.89 -2.15
N ARG A 155 1.95 -2.93 -1.69
CA ARG A 155 0.57 -3.20 -1.24
C ARG A 155 -0.30 -3.77 -2.36
N TRP A 156 -0.13 -3.26 -3.58
CA TRP A 156 -0.85 -3.76 -4.75
C TRP A 156 -0.49 -5.22 -5.06
N ASN A 157 0.79 -5.58 -4.99
CA ASN A 157 1.23 -6.95 -5.19
C ASN A 157 0.64 -7.90 -4.15
N ILE A 158 0.59 -7.50 -2.88
CA ILE A 158 -0.07 -8.28 -1.82
C ILE A 158 -1.57 -8.41 -2.08
N TYR A 159 -2.23 -7.32 -2.45
CA TYR A 159 -3.65 -7.34 -2.81
C TYR A 159 -3.93 -8.34 -3.95
N VAL A 160 -3.13 -8.31 -5.03
CA VAL A 160 -3.27 -9.24 -6.17
C VAL A 160 -3.02 -10.68 -5.75
N LEU A 161 -2.01 -10.93 -4.90
CA LEU A 161 -1.71 -12.26 -4.38
C LEU A 161 -2.89 -12.84 -3.59
N CYS A 162 -3.43 -12.05 -2.65
CA CYS A 162 -4.58 -12.48 -1.85
C CYS A 162 -5.85 -12.66 -2.69
N LEU A 163 -6.09 -11.79 -3.67
CA LEU A 163 -7.20 -11.94 -4.60
C LEU A 163 -7.11 -13.26 -5.37
N ARG A 164 -5.91 -13.61 -5.86
CA ARG A 164 -5.67 -14.92 -6.50
C ARG A 164 -5.91 -16.07 -5.53
N ALA A 165 -5.46 -15.96 -4.28
CA ALA A 165 -5.70 -16.98 -3.26
C ALA A 165 -7.21 -17.18 -3.00
N ILE A 166 -8.00 -16.11 -2.94
CA ILE A 166 -9.46 -16.21 -2.83
C ILE A 166 -10.05 -16.88 -4.07
N PHE A 167 -9.64 -16.45 -5.27
CA PHE A 167 -10.16 -17.01 -6.53
C PHE A 167 -9.91 -18.52 -6.66
N PHE A 168 -8.73 -19.00 -6.27
CA PHE A 168 -8.37 -20.42 -6.31
C PHE A 168 -8.82 -21.22 -5.07
N SER A 169 -9.46 -20.58 -4.09
CA SER A 169 -9.92 -21.25 -2.86
C SER A 169 -10.84 -22.47 -3.12
N PRO A 170 -11.74 -22.50 -4.13
CA PRO A 170 -12.55 -23.70 -4.38
C PRO A 170 -11.72 -24.92 -4.76
N ILE A 171 -10.60 -24.71 -5.48
CA ILE A 171 -9.68 -25.81 -5.85
C ILE A 171 -9.01 -26.37 -4.60
N VAL A 172 -8.55 -25.50 -3.70
CA VAL A 172 -7.96 -25.90 -2.42
C VAL A 172 -8.96 -26.71 -1.58
N MET A 173 -10.22 -26.25 -1.53
CA MET A 173 -11.28 -26.97 -0.81
C MET A 173 -11.61 -28.32 -1.46
N GLY A 174 -11.66 -28.39 -2.80
CA GLY A 174 -11.90 -29.64 -3.52
C GLY A 174 -10.79 -30.68 -3.29
N ILE A 175 -9.53 -30.25 -3.26
CA ILE A 175 -8.38 -31.11 -2.92
C ILE A 175 -8.49 -31.60 -1.48
N ALA A 176 -8.80 -30.71 -0.53
CA ALA A 176 -8.96 -31.08 0.88
C ALA A 176 -10.08 -32.12 1.07
N PHE A 177 -11.20 -31.95 0.38
CA PHE A 177 -12.31 -32.90 0.40
C PHE A 177 -11.95 -34.26 -0.20
N ALA A 178 -11.24 -34.27 -1.34
CA ALA A 178 -10.78 -35.51 -1.97
C ALA A 178 -9.82 -36.29 -1.05
N ILE A 179 -8.86 -35.60 -0.43
CA ILE A 179 -7.94 -36.20 0.54
C ILE A 179 -8.71 -36.81 1.71
N ALA A 180 -9.65 -36.05 2.30
CA ALA A 180 -10.43 -36.52 3.44
C ALA A 180 -11.30 -37.74 3.11
N THR A 181 -11.84 -37.77 1.89
CA THR A 181 -12.68 -38.89 1.41
C THR A 181 -11.87 -40.15 1.16
N ILE A 182 -10.63 -40.03 0.72
CA ILE A 182 -9.72 -41.17 0.52
C ILE A 182 -9.19 -41.71 1.86
N ALA A 183 -9.05 -40.82 2.86
CA ALA A 183 -8.50 -41.17 4.18
C ALA A 183 -9.56 -41.70 5.17
N SER A 184 -10.84 -41.51 4.87
CA SER A 184 -12.00 -42.04 5.63
C SER A 184 -12.34 -43.47 5.22
#